data_AF-A0A818KPX0-F1
#
_entry.id   AF-A0A818KPX0-F1
#
_cell.length_a   1.000
_cell.length_b   1.000
_cell.length_c   1.000
_cell.angle_alpha   90.00
_cell.angle_beta   90.00
_cell.angle_gamma   90.00
#
_symmetry.space_group_name_H-M   'P 1'
#
loop_
_entity.id
_entity.type
_entity.pdbx_description
1 polymer ?
#
loop_
_entity_poly.entity_id
_entity_poly.type
_entity_poly.pdbx_seq_one_letter_code
_entity_poly.pdbx_strand_id
1 'polypeptide(L)'
;AYEYLTKKKNGHNTDVSRLFIYYNGRVKGGNDFNVTDSGCSMTDVIEALEEFGICLESIWPYDIKMVNRPPNNEAYEAAKDHKITEALQVNIDLYEMKSCLAQGFPFAFGLKLFASFDQATNTGVVPMPSAFFPLFLRILCLSSILIFVYHY
;
A
#
# COMPACT_ATOMS: atom_id res chain seq x y z
N ALA A 1 -0.17 2.79 6.03
CA ALA A 1 0.01 2.36 7.43
C ALA A 1 1.05 3.25 8.12
N TYR A 2 2.22 3.41 7.50
CA TYR A 2 3.31 4.26 8.00
C TYR A 2 2.87 5.68 8.38
N GLU A 3 2.26 6.44 7.47
CA GLU A 3 1.84 7.83 7.75
C GLU A 3 0.95 7.97 8.98
N TYR A 4 0.06 7.00 9.21
CA TYR A 4 -0.81 6.99 10.38
C TYR A 4 -0.03 6.74 11.67
N LEU A 5 0.92 5.80 11.66
CA LEU A 5 1.79 5.53 12.82
C LEU A 5 2.69 6.72 13.12
N THR A 6 3.26 7.35 12.08
CA THR A 6 4.07 8.56 12.21
C THR A 6 3.27 9.74 12.73
N LYS A 7 2.04 9.94 12.22
CA LYS A 7 1.12 10.96 12.74
C LYS A 7 0.78 10.74 14.21
N LYS A 8 0.46 9.50 14.59
CA LYS A 8 0.15 9.13 15.97
C LYS A 8 1.35 9.41 16.90
N LYS A 9 2.57 9.15 16.43
CA LYS A 9 3.81 9.35 17.20
C LYS A 9 4.23 10.82 17.29
N ASN A 10 4.17 11.56 16.18
CA ASN A 10 4.79 12.87 16.04
C ASN A 10 3.78 14.04 16.04
N GLY A 11 2.48 13.74 16.02
CA GLY A 11 1.40 14.74 16.09
C GLY A 11 1.15 15.53 14.79
N HIS A 12 1.91 15.28 13.72
CA HIS A 12 1.75 15.96 12.44
C HIS A 12 1.59 14.98 11.28
N ASN A 13 0.93 15.42 10.21
CA ASN A 13 0.82 14.63 8.99
C ASN A 13 2.16 14.61 8.27
N THR A 14 2.51 13.45 7.72
CA THR A 14 3.67 13.26 6.87
C THR A 14 3.17 12.63 5.58
N ASP A 15 3.51 13.23 4.44
CA ASP A 15 3.17 12.72 3.11
C ASP A 15 4.40 11.99 2.55
N VAL A 16 4.28 10.69 2.34
CA VAL A 16 5.39 9.84 1.89
C VAL A 16 5.34 9.58 0.40
N SER A 17 6.51 9.49 -0.22
CA SER A 17 6.60 9.28 -1.67
C SER A 17 6.11 7.89 -2.06
N ARG A 18 4.90 7.82 -2.60
CA ARG A 18 4.35 6.57 -3.14
C ARG A 18 5.17 6.04 -4.32
N LEU A 19 5.77 6.93 -5.13
CA LEU A 19 6.61 6.50 -6.25
C LEU A 19 7.92 5.89 -5.77
N PHE A 20 8.55 6.44 -4.73
CA PHE A 20 9.75 5.86 -4.15
C PHE A 20 9.46 4.45 -3.61
N ILE A 21 8.38 4.30 -2.85
CA ILE A 21 7.96 3.01 -2.28
C ILE A 21 7.65 2.03 -3.42
N TYR A 22 6.88 2.44 -4.42
CA TYR A 22 6.48 1.57 -5.52
C TYR A 22 7.62 1.17 -6.46
N TYR A 23 8.56 2.08 -6.74
CA TYR A 23 9.75 1.76 -7.51
C TYR A 23 10.61 0.71 -6.78
N ASN A 24 10.94 0.96 -5.51
CA ASN A 24 11.80 0.07 -4.74
C ASN A 24 11.14 -1.29 -4.46
N GLY A 25 9.82 -1.33 -4.26
CA GLY A 25 9.09 -2.59 -4.16
C GLY A 25 9.20 -3.43 -5.44
N ARG A 26 9.17 -2.81 -6.63
CA ARG A 26 9.35 -3.54 -7.89
C ARG A 26 10.77 -4.01 -8.14
N VAL A 27 11.77 -3.22 -7.74
CA VAL A 27 13.17 -3.64 -7.69
C VAL A 27 13.28 -4.89 -6.81
N LYS A 28 12.76 -4.85 -5.58
CA LYS A 28 12.74 -6.03 -4.69
C LYS A 28 12.05 -7.27 -5.26
N GLY A 29 10.95 -7.08 -5.99
CA GLY A 29 10.26 -8.15 -6.72
C GLY A 29 11.02 -8.73 -7.93
N GLY A 30 12.28 -8.32 -8.17
CA GLY A 30 13.16 -8.88 -9.20
C GLY A 30 13.24 -8.10 -10.51
N ASN A 31 12.83 -6.82 -10.53
CA ASN A 31 12.82 -6.01 -11.76
C ASN A 31 14.05 -5.10 -11.96
N ASP A 32 15.18 -5.40 -11.33
CA ASP A 32 16.36 -4.52 -11.22
C ASP A 32 16.93 -4.00 -12.55
N PHE A 33 16.74 -4.73 -13.65
CA PHE A 33 17.31 -4.39 -14.96
C PHE A 33 16.35 -3.67 -15.90
N ASN A 34 15.04 -3.77 -15.68
CA ASN A 34 13.99 -3.17 -16.53
C ASN A 34 12.71 -2.97 -15.71
N VAL A 35 12.73 -2.01 -14.79
CA VAL A 35 11.55 -1.69 -13.97
C VAL A 35 10.42 -1.20 -14.87
N THR A 36 9.33 -1.95 -14.92
CA THR A 36 8.11 -1.61 -15.67
C THR A 36 6.93 -1.52 -14.72
N ASP A 37 5.83 -0.91 -15.15
CA ASP A 37 4.63 -0.77 -14.33
C ASP A 37 3.84 -2.10 -14.31
N SER A 38 4.30 -3.03 -13.48
CA SER A 38 3.81 -4.41 -13.39
C SER A 38 3.12 -4.74 -12.07
N GLY A 39 3.01 -3.78 -11.15
CA GLY A 39 2.68 -4.05 -9.75
C GLY A 39 3.87 -4.67 -8.99
N CYS A 40 3.70 -4.84 -7.69
CA CYS A 40 4.61 -5.56 -6.79
C CYS A 40 3.80 -6.22 -5.66
N SER A 41 4.39 -7.22 -5.00
CA SER A 41 3.77 -7.85 -3.84
C SER A 41 3.90 -6.96 -2.59
N MET A 42 3.06 -7.19 -1.57
CA MET A 42 3.18 -6.49 -0.28
C MET A 42 4.51 -6.85 0.41
N THR A 43 4.97 -8.09 0.25
CA THR A 43 6.24 -8.56 0.79
C THR A 43 7.40 -7.78 0.18
N ASP A 44 7.42 -7.62 -1.15
CA ASP A 44 8.49 -6.86 -1.83
C ASP A 44 8.53 -5.40 -1.35
N VAL A 45 7.35 -4.81 -1.11
CA VAL A 45 7.26 -3.46 -0.54
C VAL A 45 7.82 -3.42 0.88
N ILE A 46 7.44 -4.36 1.75
CA ILE A 46 7.95 -4.41 3.12
C ILE A 46 9.47 -4.54 3.13
N GLU A 47 10.03 -5.47 2.35
CA GLU A 47 11.48 -5.67 2.22
C GLU A 47 12.17 -4.41 1.69
N ALA A 48 11.56 -3.69 0.74
CA ALA A 48 12.07 -2.42 0.24
C ALA A 48 12.09 -1.33 1.32
N LEU A 49 11.07 -1.28 2.17
CA LEU A 49 10.97 -0.32 3.27
C LEU A 49 11.98 -0.62 4.39
N GLU A 50 12.28 -1.89 4.65
CA GLU A 50 13.32 -2.31 5.59
C GLU A 50 14.72 -1.97 5.05
N GLU A 51 14.95 -2.18 3.76
CA GLU A 51 16.27 -1.95 3.16
C GLU A 51 16.56 -0.48 2.86
N PHE A 52 15.63 0.22 2.20
CA PHE A 52 15.84 1.56 1.68
C PHE A 52 15.18 2.64 2.52
N GLY A 53 14.11 2.31 3.24
CA GLY A 53 13.30 3.26 4.00
C GLY A 53 12.29 4.02 3.14
N ILE A 54 11.94 5.22 3.58
CA ILE A 54 10.86 6.02 2.99
C ILE A 54 11.31 7.47 2.84
N CYS A 55 11.17 8.06 1.65
CA CYS A 55 11.33 9.50 1.47
C CYS A 55 9.97 10.22 1.45
N LEU A 56 10.01 11.55 1.62
CA LEU A 56 8.83 12.41 1.57
C LEU A 56 8.37 12.65 0.13
N GLU A 57 7.06 12.82 -0.07
CA GLU A 57 6.48 13.20 -1.37
C GLU A 57 7.07 14.52 -1.89
N SER A 58 7.46 15.44 -1.00
CA SER A 58 8.13 16.69 -1.39
C SER A 58 9.52 16.51 -2.01
N ILE A 59 10.18 15.37 -1.75
CA ILE A 59 11.52 15.06 -2.28
C ILE A 59 11.39 14.25 -3.58
N TRP A 60 10.46 13.30 -3.61
CA TRP A 60 10.20 12.49 -4.80
C TRP A 60 8.70 12.50 -5.13
N PRO A 61 8.20 13.56 -5.79
CA PRO A 61 6.77 13.76 -5.99
C PRO A 61 6.19 12.78 -7.00
N TYR A 62 4.89 12.49 -6.87
CA TYR A 62 4.19 11.69 -7.84
C TYR A 62 4.08 12.39 -9.20
N ASP A 63 4.81 11.86 -10.18
CA ASP A 63 4.60 12.09 -11.61
C ASP A 63 4.51 10.73 -12.31
N ILE A 64 3.38 10.46 -12.97
CA ILE A 64 3.17 9.20 -13.71
C ILE A 64 4.26 8.96 -14.77
N LYS A 65 4.85 10.01 -15.35
CA LYS A 65 5.96 9.90 -16.31
C LYS A 65 7.25 9.41 -15.67
N MET A 66 7.34 9.47 -14.34
CA MET A 66 8.46 9.02 -13.55
C MET A 66 8.25 7.64 -12.93
N VAL A 67 7.13 6.97 -13.20
CA VAL A 67 6.80 5.67 -12.57
C VAL A 67 7.91 4.64 -12.72
N ASN A 68 8.60 4.58 -13.87
CA ASN A 68 9.69 3.63 -14.11
C ASN A 68 11.08 4.24 -13.94
N ARG A 69 11.17 5.50 -13.49
CA ARG A 69 12.46 6.16 -13.31
C ARG A 69 13.00 5.87 -11.91
N PRO A 70 14.30 5.53 -11.78
CA PRO A 70 14.91 5.36 -10.47
C PRO A 70 14.85 6.67 -9.67
N PRO A 71 14.54 6.59 -8.36
CA PRO A 71 14.74 7.71 -7.45
C PRO A 71 16.18 8.21 -7.49
N ASN A 72 16.33 9.52 -7.32
CA ASN A 72 17.66 10.13 -7.25
C ASN A 72 18.33 9.85 -5.89
N ASN A 73 19.62 10.15 -5.81
CA ASN A 73 20.38 9.93 -4.58
C ASN A 73 19.82 10.71 -3.39
N GLU A 74 19.29 11.91 -3.60
CA GLU A 74 18.66 12.71 -2.54
C GLU A 74 17.49 11.98 -1.88
N ALA A 75 16.63 11.34 -2.68
CA ALA A 75 15.53 10.52 -2.17
C ALA A 75 16.04 9.34 -1.34
N TYR A 76 17.08 8.64 -1.79
CA TYR A 76 17.66 7.53 -1.03
C TYR A 76 18.36 7.98 0.25
N GLU A 77 19.07 9.10 0.24
CA GLU A 77 19.70 9.66 1.46
C GLU A 77 18.63 10.05 2.49
N ALA A 78 17.57 10.74 2.07
CA ALA A 78 16.46 11.11 2.96
C ALA A 78 15.69 9.89 3.52
N ALA A 79 15.68 8.78 2.77
CA ALA A 79 14.96 7.58 3.14
C ALA A 79 15.65 6.77 4.26
N LYS A 80 16.98 6.87 4.40
CA LYS A 80 17.77 6.09 5.37
C LYS A 80 17.31 6.26 6.81
N ASP A 81 16.83 7.45 7.17
CA ASP A 81 16.37 7.78 8.53
C ASP A 81 14.94 7.28 8.82
N HIS A 82 14.25 6.75 7.81
CA HIS A 82 12.83 6.41 7.85
C HIS A 82 12.57 4.95 7.46
N LYS A 83 13.40 4.03 7.95
CA LYS A 83 13.22 2.59 7.77
C LYS A 83 12.16 2.03 8.72
N ILE A 84 11.43 1.04 8.24
CA ILE A 84 10.63 0.20 9.13
C ILE A 84 11.55 -0.87 9.75
N THR A 85 11.28 -1.23 11.00
CA THR A 85 12.05 -2.25 11.72
C THR A 85 11.30 -3.57 11.84
N GLU A 86 9.98 -3.53 11.69
CA GLU A 86 9.11 -4.69 11.87
C GLU A 86 7.81 -4.48 11.07
N ALA A 87 7.38 -5.54 10.40
CA ALA A 87 6.04 -5.68 9.85
C ALA A 87 5.43 -7.00 10.31
N LEU A 88 4.21 -6.95 10.84
CA LEU A 88 3.52 -8.12 11.36
C LEU A 88 2.36 -8.52 10.46
N GLN A 89 2.20 -9.82 10.25
CA GLN A 89 1.05 -10.37 9.54
C GLN A 89 -0.14 -10.49 10.48
N VAL A 90 -1.29 -10.00 10.03
CA VAL A 90 -2.59 -10.21 10.69
C VAL A 90 -3.28 -11.38 10.00
N ASN A 91 -3.81 -12.34 10.76
CA ASN A 91 -4.55 -13.44 10.16
C ASN A 91 -5.84 -12.93 9.53
N ILE A 92 -6.35 -13.67 8.53
CA ILE A 92 -7.64 -13.38 7.89
C ILE A 92 -8.76 -13.91 8.80
N ASP A 93 -8.87 -13.30 9.97
CA ASP A 93 -9.89 -13.53 10.97
C ASP A 93 -10.48 -12.18 11.40
N LEU A 94 -11.82 -12.09 11.39
CA LEU A 94 -12.50 -10.81 11.62
C LEU A 94 -12.23 -10.27 13.03
N TYR A 95 -12.11 -11.15 14.03
CA TYR A 95 -11.86 -10.73 15.40
C TYR A 95 -10.43 -10.23 15.56
N GLU A 96 -9.45 -10.93 14.99
CA GLU A 96 -8.05 -10.48 14.98
C GLU A 96 -7.88 -9.15 14.26
N MET A 97 -8.48 -9.00 13.07
CA MET A 97 -8.45 -7.76 12.30
C MET A 97 -9.06 -6.59 13.10
N LYS A 98 -10.22 -6.79 13.74
CA LYS A 98 -10.84 -5.78 14.60
C LYS A 98 -9.98 -5.44 15.81
N SER A 99 -9.40 -6.45 16.45
CA SER A 99 -8.50 -6.29 17.59
C SER A 99 -7.24 -5.48 17.23
N CYS A 100 -6.65 -5.75 16.05
CA CYS A 100 -5.50 -5.00 15.53
C CYS A 100 -5.80 -3.50 15.41
N LEU A 101 -6.96 -3.15 14.82
CA LEU A 101 -7.41 -1.76 14.71
C LEU A 101 -7.72 -1.14 16.08
N ALA A 102 -8.35 -1.88 16.98
CA ALA A 102 -8.68 -1.41 18.34
C ALA A 102 -7.41 -1.08 19.15
N GLN A 103 -6.32 -1.81 18.93
CA GLN A 103 -5.00 -1.50 19.49
C GLN A 103 -4.32 -0.30 18.81
N GLY A 104 -4.92 0.23 17.74
CA GLY A 104 -4.47 1.40 17.01
C GLY A 104 -3.33 1.11 16.04
N PHE A 105 -3.27 -0.12 15.51
CA PHE A 105 -2.35 -0.52 14.45
C PHE A 105 -3.13 -0.68 13.14
N PRO A 106 -2.83 0.12 12.10
CA PRO A 106 -3.41 -0.06 10.79
C PRO A 106 -2.74 -1.25 10.09
N PHE A 107 -3.48 -1.95 9.23
CA PHE A 107 -2.94 -2.99 8.36
C PHE A 107 -3.40 -2.80 6.92
N ALA A 108 -2.58 -3.29 5.99
CA ALA A 108 -2.90 -3.34 4.57
C ALA A 108 -3.18 -4.78 4.15
N PHE A 109 -4.05 -4.97 3.17
CA PHE A 109 -4.38 -6.29 2.62
C PHE A 109 -4.73 -6.17 1.14
N GLY A 110 -4.62 -7.28 0.43
CA GLY A 110 -5.06 -7.40 -0.96
C GLY A 110 -6.48 -7.92 -1.06
N LEU A 111 -7.26 -7.40 -1.99
CA LEU A 111 -8.56 -7.98 -2.36
C LEU A 111 -8.71 -8.08 -3.87
N LYS A 112 -9.57 -9.00 -4.29
CA LYS A 112 -10.01 -9.09 -5.68
C LYS A 112 -11.10 -8.06 -5.92
N LEU A 113 -10.92 -7.21 -6.92
CA LEU A 113 -11.92 -6.23 -7.31
C LEU A 113 -12.89 -6.80 -8.35
N PHE A 114 -14.16 -6.49 -8.17
CA PHE A 114 -15.27 -6.82 -9.05
C PHE A 114 -15.95 -5.53 -9.54
N ALA A 115 -16.76 -5.62 -10.59
CA ALA A 115 -17.51 -4.46 -11.11
C ALA A 115 -18.46 -3.81 -10.08
N SER A 116 -18.81 -4.53 -9.00
CA SER A 116 -19.57 -3.96 -7.89
C SER A 116 -18.81 -2.86 -7.15
N PHE A 117 -17.48 -2.83 -7.24
CA PHE A 117 -16.64 -1.82 -6.58
C PHE A 117 -16.92 -0.40 -7.10
N ASP A 118 -17.19 -0.26 -8.39
CA ASP A 118 -17.50 1.03 -9.03
C ASP A 118 -18.85 1.62 -8.56
N GLN A 119 -19.71 0.79 -7.95
CA GLN A 119 -21.01 1.21 -7.42
C GLN A 119 -20.90 1.94 -6.07
N ALA A 120 -19.75 1.88 -5.41
CA ALA A 120 -19.52 2.54 -4.12
C ALA A 120 -19.37 4.07 -4.23
N THR A 121 -19.35 4.63 -5.44
CA THR A 121 -19.05 6.05 -5.74
C THR A 121 -19.87 7.05 -4.93
N ASN A 122 -21.14 6.75 -4.64
CA ASN A 122 -22.03 7.69 -3.94
C ASN A 122 -22.28 7.34 -2.47
N THR A 123 -22.09 6.07 -2.07
CA THR A 123 -22.43 5.58 -0.73
C THR A 123 -21.20 5.28 0.13
N GLY A 124 -20.03 5.09 -0.50
CA GLY A 124 -18.84 4.55 0.14
C GLY A 124 -18.97 3.06 0.53
N VAL A 125 -20.10 2.43 0.25
CA VAL A 125 -20.38 1.03 0.58
C VAL A 125 -20.27 0.19 -0.70
N VAL A 126 -19.32 -0.73 -0.71
CA VAL A 126 -19.13 -1.68 -1.81
C VAL A 126 -20.13 -2.83 -1.66
N PRO A 127 -21.08 -3.01 -2.60
CA PRO A 127 -21.98 -4.15 -2.56
C PRO A 127 -21.22 -5.46 -2.83
N MET A 128 -21.65 -6.53 -2.15
CA MET A 128 -21.12 -7.86 -2.40
C MET A 128 -21.32 -8.24 -3.88
N PRO A 129 -20.30 -8.81 -4.54
CA PRO A 129 -20.44 -9.26 -5.92
C PRO A 129 -21.54 -10.34 -6.01
N SER A 130 -22.46 -10.21 -6.96
CA SER A 130 -23.55 -11.17 -7.15
C SER A 130 -23.01 -12.53 -7.59
N ALA A 131 -23.46 -13.62 -6.95
CA ALA A 131 -23.04 -14.99 -7.28
C ALA A 131 -23.57 -15.53 -8.63
N PHE A 132 -24.47 -14.80 -9.30
CA PHE A 132 -25.18 -15.28 -10.49
C PHE A 132 -24.53 -14.80 -11.80
N PHE A 133 -23.31 -15.24 -12.08
CA PHE A 133 -22.82 -15.36 -13.45
C PHE A 133 -21.86 -16.56 -13.55
N PRO A 134 -22.31 -17.70 -14.09
CA PRO A 134 -21.38 -18.77 -14.46
C PRO A 134 -20.55 -18.31 -15.68
N LEU A 135 -19.26 -18.62 -15.64
CA LEU A 135 -18.22 -18.47 -16.68
C LEU A 135 -17.40 -17.18 -16.84
N PHE A 136 -17.75 -16.02 -16.28
CA PHE A 136 -16.86 -14.83 -16.38
C PHE A 136 -16.84 -14.01 -15.09
N LEU A 137 -16.16 -14.54 -14.07
CA LEU A 137 -15.70 -13.72 -12.95
C LEU A 137 -14.59 -12.80 -13.46
N ARG A 138 -14.94 -11.65 -14.03
CA ARG A 138 -13.96 -10.62 -14.42
C ARG A 138 -13.34 -10.03 -13.14
N ILE A 139 -12.21 -10.59 -12.73
CA ILE A 139 -11.27 -9.92 -11.82
C ILE A 139 -10.80 -8.68 -12.57
N LEU A 140 -11.22 -7.50 -12.12
CA LEU A 140 -10.83 -6.24 -12.77
C LEU A 140 -9.38 -5.88 -12.45
N CYS A 141 -8.94 -6.16 -11.21
CA CYS A 141 -7.56 -5.98 -10.76
C CYS A 141 -7.33 -6.67 -9.40
N LEU A 142 -6.06 -6.90 -9.04
CA LEU A 142 -5.62 -7.09 -7.66
C LEU A 142 -5.19 -5.72 -7.13
N SER A 143 -5.84 -5.26 -6.07
CA SER A 143 -5.51 -3.98 -5.46
C SER A 143 -5.29 -4.13 -3.97
N SER A 144 -4.34 -3.38 -3.44
CA SER A 144 -4.08 -3.29 -2.01
C SER A 144 -4.85 -2.11 -1.44
N ILE A 145 -5.57 -2.34 -0.35
CA ILE A 145 -6.30 -1.30 0.39
C ILE A 145 -5.76 -1.26 1.81
N LEU A 146 -5.73 -0.04 2.35
CA LEU A 146 -5.36 0.25 3.73
C LEU A 146 -6.63 0.54 4.55
N ILE A 147 -6.81 -0.15 5.68
CA ILE A 147 -7.92 0.13 6.61
C ILE A 147 -7.38 0.88 7.83
N PHE A 148 -8.09 1.95 8.19
CA PHE A 148 -7.75 2.77 9.36
C PHE A 148 -8.78 2.66 10.49
N VAL A 149 -10.05 2.40 10.17
CA VAL A 149 -11.16 2.44 11.14
C VAL A 149 -12.23 1.44 10.72
N TYR A 150 -12.90 0.85 11.70
CA TYR A 150 -14.16 0.12 11.53
C TYR A 150 -15.22 0.74 12.44
N HIS A 151 -16.45 0.88 11.95
CA HIS A 151 -17.61 1.34 12.72
C HIS A 151 -18.60 0.18 12.85
N TYR A 152 -19.21 0.03 14.04
CA TYR A 152 -20.31 -0.91 14.27
C TYR A 152 -21.62 -0.42 13.65
#